data_AF-A0A315XYN5-F1
#
_entry.id   AF-A0A315XYN5-F1
#
_cell.length_a   1.000
_cell.length_b   1.000
_cell.length_c   1.000
_cell.angle_alpha   90.00
_cell.angle_beta   90.00
_cell.angle_gamma   90.00
#
_symmetry.space_group_name_H-M   'P 1'
#
loop_
_entity.id
_entity.type
_entity.pdbx_description
1 polymer ?
#
loop_
_entity_poly.entity_id
_entity_poly.type
_entity_poly.pdbx_seq_one_letter_code
_entity_poly.pdbx_strand_id
1 'polypeptide(L)'
;MTDKEQKKAAKEFAAYWKDKGSEKSDTQTYWNQLLTDVFGAEKLTGLVKYEKTVTVDGNQQYIDAYIRHDNVTIIVEQKSLGKDYTEKLHQSGDIMLTPYEQAKRYDDNLNKKEQADYIITCNF
;
A
#
# COMPACT_ATOMS: atom_id res chain seq x y z
N MET A 1 11.01 13.84 -15.02
CA MET A 1 9.62 14.29 -15.28
C MET A 1 9.46 15.69 -14.73
N THR A 2 8.85 16.60 -15.49
CA THR A 2 8.52 17.95 -15.04
C THR A 2 7.21 17.97 -14.24
N ASP A 3 6.99 19.00 -13.41
CA ASP A 3 5.73 19.17 -12.66
C ASP A 3 4.48 19.14 -13.56
N LYS A 4 4.58 19.68 -14.78
CA LYS A 4 3.48 19.70 -15.75
C LYS A 4 3.16 18.29 -16.25
N GLU A 5 4.19 17.50 -16.54
CA GLU A 5 4.06 16.10 -16.97
C GLU A 5 3.50 15.24 -15.83
N GLN A 6 4.02 15.39 -14.62
CA GLN A 6 3.53 14.66 -13.45
C GLN A 6 2.05 14.97 -13.16
N LYS A 7 1.66 16.25 -13.21
CA LYS A 7 0.24 16.64 -13.02
C LYS A 7 -0.67 16.06 -14.11
N LYS A 8 -0.17 15.94 -15.34
CA LYS A 8 -0.91 15.31 -16.43
C LYS A 8 -1.04 13.80 -16.18
N ALA A 9 0.06 13.12 -15.87
CA ALA A 9 0.07 11.69 -15.57
C ALA A 9 -0.83 11.35 -14.37
N ALA A 10 -0.82 12.16 -13.30
CA ALA A 10 -1.70 11.99 -12.15
C ALA A 10 -3.20 12.05 -12.53
N LYS A 11 -3.57 12.96 -13.44
CA LYS A 11 -4.96 13.06 -13.94
C LYS A 11 -5.35 11.84 -14.77
N GLU A 12 -4.44 11.38 -15.64
CA GLU A 12 -4.65 10.20 -16.48
C GLU A 12 -4.75 8.92 -15.63
N PHE A 13 -3.88 8.79 -14.63
CA PHE A 13 -3.91 7.72 -13.63
C PHE A 13 -5.24 7.67 -12.87
N ALA A 14 -5.68 8.80 -12.31
CA ALA A 14 -6.93 8.89 -11.58
C ALA A 14 -8.15 8.59 -12.47
N ALA A 15 -8.14 9.05 -13.72
CA ALA A 15 -9.19 8.74 -14.68
C ALA A 15 -9.21 7.25 -15.06
N TYR A 16 -8.06 6.61 -15.15
CA TYR A 16 -7.96 5.18 -15.45
C TYR A 16 -8.52 4.33 -14.31
N TRP A 17 -8.15 4.63 -13.06
CA TRP A 17 -8.58 3.87 -11.87
C TRP A 17 -9.97 4.23 -11.36
N LYS A 18 -10.61 5.23 -11.96
CA LYS A 18 -11.98 5.59 -11.65
C LYS A 18 -12.91 4.39 -11.73
N ASP A 19 -13.71 4.20 -10.68
CA ASP A 19 -14.78 3.21 -10.58
C ASP A 19 -14.30 1.73 -10.72
N LYS A 20 -13.01 1.45 -10.51
CA LYS A 20 -12.46 0.08 -10.50
C LYS A 20 -11.38 -0.12 -9.43
N GLY A 21 -11.15 -1.38 -9.04
CA GLY A 21 -10.11 -1.73 -8.07
C GLY A 21 -10.50 -2.89 -7.18
N SER A 22 -9.85 -4.04 -7.38
CA SER A 22 -9.97 -5.24 -6.57
C SER A 22 -8.67 -5.50 -5.81
N GLU A 23 -8.77 -5.67 -4.50
CA GLU A 23 -7.62 -5.91 -3.60
C GLU A 23 -6.78 -7.13 -4.03
N LYS A 24 -7.42 -8.15 -4.59
CA LYS A 24 -6.73 -9.39 -4.99
C LYS A 24 -6.02 -9.29 -6.34
N SER A 25 -6.58 -8.54 -7.29
CA SER A 25 -6.11 -8.56 -8.69
C SER A 25 -5.38 -7.28 -9.11
N ASP A 26 -5.70 -6.16 -8.47
CA ASP A 26 -5.37 -4.84 -9.02
C ASP A 26 -4.33 -4.08 -8.19
N THR A 27 -4.13 -4.47 -6.93
CA THR A 27 -3.21 -3.81 -5.97
C THR A 27 -1.82 -3.59 -6.55
N GLN A 28 -1.17 -4.66 -7.03
CA GLN A 28 0.19 -4.54 -7.58
C GLN A 28 0.21 -3.65 -8.83
N THR A 29 -0.78 -3.78 -9.70
CA THR A 29 -0.90 -2.96 -10.92
C THR A 29 -1.07 -1.49 -10.60
N TYR A 30 -1.93 -1.16 -9.64
CA TYR A 30 -2.19 0.21 -9.19
C TYR A 30 -0.93 0.88 -8.66
N TRP A 31 -0.25 0.23 -7.70
CA TRP A 31 0.96 0.77 -7.10
C TRP A 31 2.13 0.84 -8.09
N ASN A 32 2.25 -0.15 -8.99
CA ASN A 32 3.25 -0.09 -10.06
C ASN A 32 3.03 1.13 -10.95
N GLN A 33 1.81 1.32 -11.47
CA GLN A 33 1.48 2.47 -12.34
C GLN A 33 1.62 3.81 -11.61
N LEU A 34 1.23 3.88 -10.34
CA LEU A 34 1.38 5.12 -9.57
C LEU A 34 2.88 5.49 -9.44
N LEU A 35 3.71 4.52 -9.05
CA LEU A 35 5.13 4.74 -8.85
C LEU A 35 5.86 5.03 -10.17
N THR A 36 5.52 4.35 -11.26
CA THR A 36 6.18 4.55 -12.56
C THR A 36 5.64 5.77 -13.30
N ASP A 37 4.34 5.83 -13.50
CA ASP A 37 3.74 6.77 -14.46
C ASP A 37 3.59 8.15 -13.84
N VAL A 38 3.29 8.21 -12.52
CA VAL A 38 3.08 9.47 -11.80
C VAL A 38 4.33 9.92 -11.05
N PHE A 39 5.09 9.01 -10.44
CA PHE A 39 6.31 9.37 -9.70
C PHE A 39 7.61 9.16 -10.47
N GLY A 40 7.56 8.54 -11.66
CA GLY A 40 8.73 8.42 -12.53
C GLY A 40 9.76 7.40 -12.03
N ALA A 41 9.38 6.44 -11.19
CA ALA A 41 10.28 5.40 -10.72
C ALA A 41 10.74 4.53 -11.90
N GLU A 42 12.04 4.55 -12.19
CA GLU A 42 12.61 3.79 -13.32
C GLU A 42 12.65 2.28 -13.07
N LYS A 43 12.81 1.88 -11.80
CA LYS A 43 12.89 0.48 -11.37
C LYS A 43 12.10 0.28 -10.07
N LEU A 44 11.18 -0.67 -10.10
CA LEU A 44 10.40 -1.07 -8.94
C LEU A 44 11.10 -2.12 -8.08
N THR A 45 12.02 -2.88 -8.67
CA THR A 45 12.83 -3.88 -7.95
C THR A 45 13.65 -3.19 -6.86
N GLY A 46 13.43 -3.60 -5.61
CA GLY A 46 14.08 -3.00 -4.44
C GLY A 46 13.38 -1.74 -3.91
N LEU A 47 12.54 -1.09 -4.72
CA LEU A 47 11.70 0.03 -4.30
C LEU A 47 10.42 -0.45 -3.61
N VAL A 48 9.72 -1.43 -4.20
CA VAL A 48 8.49 -1.99 -3.65
C VAL A 48 8.60 -3.50 -3.50
N LYS A 49 8.13 -4.00 -2.36
CA LYS A 49 7.93 -5.42 -2.08
C LYS A 49 6.47 -5.64 -1.73
N TYR A 50 5.76 -6.34 -2.60
CA TYR A 50 4.38 -6.77 -2.34
C TYR A 50 4.37 -7.99 -1.44
N GLU A 51 3.29 -8.13 -0.67
CA GLU A 51 3.04 -9.26 0.23
C GLU A 51 4.25 -9.54 1.14
N LYS A 52 4.87 -8.47 1.67
CA LYS A 52 6.02 -8.62 2.58
C LYS A 52 5.54 -9.32 3.84
N THR A 53 6.18 -10.44 4.14
CA THR A 53 5.84 -11.26 5.31
C THR A 53 6.24 -10.60 6.62
N VAL A 54 5.35 -10.67 7.61
CA VAL A 54 5.59 -10.26 8.99
C VAL A 54 4.95 -11.28 9.94
N THR A 55 5.54 -11.50 11.10
CA THR A 55 4.98 -12.42 12.11
C THR A 55 4.19 -11.64 13.14
N VAL A 56 2.88 -11.91 13.23
CA VAL A 56 1.98 -11.30 14.21
C VAL A 56 1.33 -12.39 15.04
N ASP A 57 1.56 -12.34 16.35
CA ASP A 57 1.05 -13.33 17.32
C ASP A 57 1.34 -14.78 16.90
N GLY A 58 2.57 -15.01 16.42
CA GLY A 58 3.03 -16.33 15.95
C GLY A 58 2.52 -16.76 14.57
N ASN A 59 1.69 -15.93 13.91
CA ASN A 59 1.15 -16.22 12.58
C ASN A 59 1.83 -15.37 11.50
N GLN A 60 2.00 -15.94 10.32
CA GLN A 60 2.51 -15.22 9.16
C GLN A 60 1.40 -14.36 8.55
N GLN A 61 1.64 -13.06 8.46
CA GLN A 61 0.79 -12.06 7.83
C GLN A 61 1.54 -11.40 6.68
N TYR A 62 0.82 -10.64 5.84
CA TYR A 62 1.34 -10.05 4.62
C TYR A 62 0.98 -8.57 4.58
N ILE A 63 1.99 -7.73 4.42
CA ILE A 63 1.84 -6.31 4.12
C ILE A 63 1.59 -6.16 2.62
N ASP A 64 0.51 -5.50 2.22
CA ASP A 64 0.09 -5.42 0.81
C ASP A 64 1.18 -4.81 -0.06
N ALA A 65 1.69 -3.63 0.31
CA ALA A 65 2.88 -3.05 -0.30
C ALA A 65 3.81 -2.44 0.75
N TYR A 66 5.07 -2.87 0.71
CA TYR A 66 6.17 -2.29 1.48
C TYR A 66 7.07 -1.51 0.52
N ILE A 67 7.09 -0.18 0.63
CA ILE A 67 7.85 0.71 -0.25
C ILE A 67 9.02 1.29 0.54
N ARG A 68 10.23 1.17 -0.01
CA ARG A 68 11.47 1.65 0.61
C ARG A 68 12.25 2.47 -0.41
N HIS A 69 12.38 3.77 -0.15
CA HIS A 69 13.22 4.67 -0.94
C HIS A 69 14.21 5.37 -0.02
N ASP A 70 15.51 5.17 -0.27
CA ASP A 70 16.59 5.61 0.62
C ASP A 70 16.38 5.18 2.07
N ASN A 71 16.13 6.16 2.95
CA ASN A 71 15.89 5.97 4.36
C ASN A 71 14.41 6.03 4.76
N VAL A 72 13.52 6.23 3.81
CA VAL A 72 12.08 6.32 4.05
C VAL A 72 11.41 4.97 3.77
N THR A 73 10.64 4.49 4.74
CA THR A 73 9.77 3.31 4.62
C THR A 73 8.31 3.74 4.62
N ILE A 74 7.53 3.18 3.70
CA ILE A 74 6.09 3.32 3.63
C ILE A 74 5.46 1.92 3.65
N ILE A 75 4.46 1.74 4.50
CA ILE A 75 3.63 0.52 4.52
C ILE A 75 2.24 0.89 4.04
N VAL A 76 1.70 0.07 3.15
CA VAL A 76 0.36 0.21 2.61
C VAL A 76 -0.52 -0.93 3.08
N GLU A 77 -1.72 -0.58 3.55
CA GLU A 77 -2.86 -1.50 3.62
C GLU A 77 -3.88 -1.11 2.55
N GLN A 78 -4.09 -2.03 1.61
CA GLN A 78 -4.97 -1.88 0.48
C GLN A 78 -6.32 -2.54 0.77
N LYS A 79 -7.39 -1.91 0.29
CA LYS A 79 -8.73 -2.48 0.25
C LYS A 79 -9.31 -2.38 -1.15
N SER A 80 -10.32 -3.20 -1.40
CA SER A 80 -11.09 -3.12 -2.65
C SER A 80 -11.89 -1.82 -2.71
N LEU A 81 -12.18 -1.34 -3.92
CA LEU A 81 -13.04 -0.18 -4.12
C LEU A 81 -14.41 -0.38 -3.44
N GLY A 82 -14.93 0.68 -2.82
CA GLY A 82 -16.20 0.65 -2.09
C GLY A 82 -16.12 0.06 -0.69
N LYS A 83 -14.95 -0.41 -0.25
CA LYS A 83 -14.68 -0.67 1.17
C LYS A 83 -14.33 0.64 1.88
N ASP A 84 -15.00 0.87 3.00
CA ASP A 84 -14.66 1.96 3.91
C ASP A 84 -13.39 1.60 4.66
N TYR A 85 -12.35 2.43 4.50
CA TYR A 85 -11.06 2.26 5.16
C TYR A 85 -10.94 3.00 6.49
N THR A 86 -12.00 3.69 6.91
CA THR A 86 -12.09 4.36 8.21
C THR A 86 -12.84 3.53 9.24
N GLU A 87 -13.66 2.58 8.78
CA GLU A 87 -14.43 1.68 9.63
C GLU A 87 -13.68 0.41 10.00
N LYS A 88 -14.08 -0.19 11.12
CA LYS A 88 -13.51 -1.48 11.54
C LYS A 88 -14.00 -2.60 10.64
N LEU A 89 -13.06 -3.35 10.11
CA LEU A 89 -13.30 -4.52 9.28
C LEU A 89 -12.92 -5.78 10.07
N HIS A 90 -13.67 -6.85 9.83
CA HIS A 90 -13.38 -8.15 10.40
C HIS A 90 -12.12 -8.73 9.75
N GLN A 91 -11.16 -9.12 10.58
CA GLN A 91 -9.88 -9.70 10.19
C GLN A 91 -9.79 -11.17 10.59
N SER A 92 -8.78 -11.86 10.06
CA SER A 92 -8.45 -13.21 10.49
C SER A 92 -8.19 -13.24 12.01
N GLY A 93 -8.79 -14.22 12.71
CA GLY A 93 -8.69 -14.36 14.17
C GLY A 93 -9.76 -13.62 14.97
N ASP A 94 -10.90 -13.26 14.35
CA ASP A 94 -12.05 -12.62 15.01
C ASP A 94 -11.79 -11.23 15.60
N ILE A 95 -10.80 -10.52 15.04
CA ILE A 95 -10.44 -9.17 15.48
C ILE A 95 -11.06 -8.13 14.54
N MET A 96 -11.56 -7.04 15.10
CA MET A 96 -12.08 -5.89 14.37
C MET A 96 -11.04 -4.77 14.35
N LEU A 97 -10.47 -4.49 13.17
CA LEU A 97 -9.46 -3.46 12.96
C LEU A 97 -9.86 -2.56 11.78
N THR A 98 -9.64 -1.27 11.91
CA THR A 98 -9.55 -0.40 10.73
C THR A 98 -8.32 -0.81 9.90
N PRO A 99 -8.30 -0.55 8.58
CA PRO A 99 -7.09 -0.74 7.78
C PRO A 99 -5.84 -0.06 8.34
N TYR A 100 -5.98 1.11 8.98
CA TYR A 100 -4.86 1.76 9.66
C TYR A 100 -4.37 0.95 10.87
N GLU A 101 -5.28 0.49 11.75
CA GLU A 101 -4.92 -0.34 12.90
C GLU A 101 -4.28 -1.67 12.47
N GLN A 102 -4.73 -2.24 11.35
CA GLN A 102 -4.13 -3.42 10.74
C GLN A 102 -2.69 -3.16 10.27
N ALA A 103 -2.48 -2.12 9.46
CA ALA A 103 -1.16 -1.72 8.99
C ALA A 103 -0.21 -1.41 10.15
N LYS A 104 -0.71 -0.69 11.16
CA LYS A 104 0.05 -0.35 12.36
C LYS A 104 0.44 -1.60 13.16
N ARG A 105 -0.45 -2.58 13.27
CA ARG A 105 -0.13 -3.85 13.94
C ARG A 105 0.95 -4.64 13.19
N TYR A 106 0.99 -4.56 11.87
CA TYR A 106 2.11 -5.11 11.09
C TYR A 106 3.40 -4.36 11.37
N ASP A 107 3.36 -3.02 11.34
CA ASP A 107 4.50 -2.15 11.59
C ASP A 107 5.13 -2.33 12.98
N ASP A 108 4.30 -2.42 14.03
CA ASP A 108 4.74 -2.66 15.40
C ASP A 108 5.48 -4.00 15.58
N ASN A 109 5.28 -4.93 14.64
CA ASN A 109 5.88 -6.26 14.64
C ASN A 109 7.08 -6.40 13.68
N LEU A 110 7.46 -5.34 12.97
CA LEU A 110 8.67 -5.31 12.16
C LEU A 110 9.91 -5.02 13.01
N ASN A 111 11.08 -5.38 12.48
CA ASN A 111 12.35 -4.92 13.08
C ASN A 111 12.41 -3.39 13.02
N LYS A 112 13.01 -2.75 14.04
CA LYS A 112 13.10 -1.29 14.12
C LYS A 112 13.64 -0.57 12.87
N LYS A 113 14.51 -1.23 12.08
CA LYS A 113 15.05 -0.67 10.82
C LYS A 113 14.10 -0.77 9.62
N GLU A 114 13.06 -1.59 9.76
CA GLU A 114 12.04 -1.86 8.75
C GLU A 114 10.72 -1.17 9.09
N GLN A 115 10.60 -0.52 10.26
CA GLN A 115 9.40 0.22 10.62
C GLN A 115 9.16 1.39 9.67
N ALA A 116 7.88 1.70 9.49
CA ALA A 116 7.39 2.71 8.59
C ALA A 116 7.60 4.12 9.16
N ASP A 117 8.05 5.02 8.29
CA ASP A 117 7.92 6.46 8.52
C ASP A 117 6.48 6.92 8.21
N TYR A 118 5.82 6.24 7.25
CA TYR A 118 4.45 6.52 6.85
C TYR A 118 3.63 5.25 6.65
N ILE A 119 2.40 5.27 7.16
CA ILE A 119 1.38 4.26 6.88
C ILE A 119 0.35 4.89 5.95
N ILE A 120 0.02 4.17 4.87
CA ILE A 120 -1.01 4.57 3.92
C ILE A 120 -2.11 3.52 3.91
N THR A 121 -3.36 3.96 4.02
CA THR A 121 -4.53 3.14 3.71
C THR A 121 -5.09 3.57 2.35
N CYS A 122 -5.36 2.62 1.47
CA CYS A 122 -5.81 2.91 0.11
C CYS A 122 -6.97 1.99 -0.30
N ASN A 123 -7.94 2.50 -1.05
CA ASN A 123 -9.02 1.73 -1.66
C ASN A 123 -9.22 2.03 -3.15
N PHE A 124 -8.10 2.34 -3.84
CA PHE A 124 -8.03 2.86 -5.22
C PHE A 124 -8.55 4.30 -5.35
#